data_AF-A0A817FL93-F1
#
_entry.id   AF-A0A817FL93-F1
#
_cell.length_a   1.000
_cell.length_b   1.000
_cell.length_c   1.000
_cell.angle_alpha   90.00
_cell.angle_beta   90.00
_cell.angle_gamma   90.00
#
_symmetry.space_group_name_H-M   'P 1'
#
loop_
_entity.id
_entity.type
_entity.pdbx_description
1 polymer ?
#
loop_
_entity_poly.entity_id
_entity_poly.type
_entity_poly.pdbx_seq_one_letter_code
_entity_poly.pdbx_strand_id
1 'polypeptide(L)'
;MQIRLRRAASVWTTFKEQFFVHITNAVTTTTAVVSTVSSTNSTRLASSTNPTSSTSSTSTTSSTSTTIIPNFPASVAVSATTSNYYGTERVTLSCSTTLINVTITITLQKIVGARYTGMFNSFPDGSMSESHVDNGAEVIYTWTIVKGQTIGPNSSPYKAVAQFDLIGTSQPTSGDTYTVMITTLTDQTNALSGHF
;
A
#
# COMPACT_ATOMS: atom_id res chain seq x y z
N MET A 1 19.16 -29.07 -55.36
CA MET A 1 18.78 -27.72 -54.87
C MET A 1 18.96 -27.74 -53.35
N GLN A 2 20.08 -27.23 -52.84
CA GLN A 2 20.51 -27.38 -51.45
C GLN A 2 20.12 -26.15 -50.63
N ILE A 3 19.29 -26.34 -49.60
CA ILE A 3 18.84 -25.29 -48.68
C ILE A 3 19.84 -25.19 -47.53
N ARG A 4 20.58 -24.09 -47.46
CA ARG A 4 21.51 -23.79 -46.34
C ARG A 4 20.74 -23.10 -45.21
N LEU A 5 20.53 -23.81 -44.10
CA LEU A 5 20.10 -23.23 -42.82
C LEU A 5 21.25 -22.39 -42.22
N ARG A 6 21.04 -21.08 -42.03
CA ARG A 6 21.91 -20.25 -41.19
C ARG A 6 21.36 -20.24 -39.76
N ARG A 7 22.12 -20.77 -38.81
CA ARG A 7 21.86 -20.64 -37.37
C ARG A 7 22.34 -19.27 -36.91
N ALA A 8 21.44 -18.45 -36.36
CA ALA A 8 21.78 -17.23 -35.65
C ALA A 8 22.18 -17.60 -34.21
N ALA A 9 23.39 -17.22 -33.81
CA ALA A 9 23.86 -17.37 -32.44
C ALA A 9 23.41 -16.16 -31.62
N SER A 10 22.51 -16.38 -30.65
CA SER A 10 22.17 -15.37 -29.63
C SER A 10 23.32 -15.25 -28.63
N VAL A 11 23.92 -14.07 -28.59
CA VAL A 11 24.90 -13.67 -27.59
C VAL A 11 24.16 -13.28 -26.31
N TRP A 12 24.26 -14.11 -25.28
CA TRP A 12 23.79 -13.79 -23.94
C TRP A 12 24.86 -12.96 -23.24
N THR A 13 24.57 -11.68 -22.98
CA THR A 13 25.44 -10.83 -22.16
C THR A 13 24.91 -10.88 -20.72
N THR A 14 25.61 -11.61 -19.85
CA THR A 14 25.32 -11.69 -18.42
C THR A 14 25.90 -10.46 -17.71
N PHE A 15 25.04 -9.52 -17.31
CA PHE A 15 25.42 -8.42 -16.42
C PHE A 15 25.27 -8.88 -14.96
N LYS A 16 26.40 -9.16 -14.31
CA LYS A 16 26.47 -9.39 -12.86
C LYS A 16 26.97 -8.09 -12.21
N GLU A 17 26.06 -7.28 -11.68
CA GLU A 17 26.44 -6.32 -10.64
C GLU A 17 26.08 -6.92 -9.28
N GLN A 18 27.13 -7.26 -8.54
CA GLN A 18 27.04 -7.56 -7.12
C GLN A 18 27.25 -6.25 -6.36
N PHE A 19 26.16 -5.64 -5.90
CA PHE A 19 26.24 -4.65 -4.83
C PHE A 19 26.30 -5.39 -3.49
N PHE A 20 27.50 -5.49 -2.93
CA PHE A 20 27.72 -5.84 -1.53
C PHE A 20 27.43 -4.59 -0.68
N VAL A 21 26.27 -4.54 -0.03
CA VAL A 21 26.00 -3.57 1.04
C VAL A 21 26.43 -4.21 2.36
N HIS A 22 27.51 -3.69 2.96
CA HIS A 22 27.85 -3.97 4.35
C HIS A 22 26.92 -3.17 5.26
N ILE A 23 25.92 -3.81 5.86
CA ILE A 23 25.15 -3.23 6.96
C ILE A 23 25.84 -3.65 8.26
N THR A 24 26.50 -2.70 8.92
CA THR A 24 27.08 -2.88 10.25
C THR A 24 25.94 -2.78 11.27
N ASN A 25 25.56 -3.92 11.87
CA ASN A 25 24.57 -3.96 12.95
C ASN A 25 25.18 -3.37 14.22
N ALA A 26 24.72 -2.19 14.64
CA ALA A 26 24.95 -1.68 15.99
C ALA A 26 23.94 -2.34 16.95
N VAL A 27 24.41 -3.33 17.71
CA VAL A 27 23.66 -3.90 18.83
C VAL A 27 23.69 -2.89 19.98
N THR A 28 22.55 -2.29 20.29
CA THR A 28 22.39 -1.45 21.48
C THR A 28 21.68 -2.27 22.54
N THR A 29 22.42 -2.69 23.56
CA THR A 29 21.88 -3.43 24.71
C THR A 29 21.30 -2.41 25.70
N THR A 30 19.98 -2.26 25.73
CA THR A 30 19.31 -1.42 26.73
C THR A 30 18.92 -2.27 27.93
N THR A 31 19.58 -2.01 29.07
CA THR A 31 19.27 -2.59 30.38
C THR A 31 17.95 -2.00 30.89
N ALA A 32 16.92 -2.83 31.05
CA ALA A 32 15.68 -2.43 31.72
C ALA A 32 15.83 -2.63 33.24
N VAL A 33 15.69 -1.53 33.99
CA VAL A 33 15.68 -1.51 35.46
C VAL A 33 14.27 -1.91 35.93
N VAL A 34 14.19 -2.98 36.71
CA VAL A 34 12.98 -3.39 37.44
C VAL A 34 12.72 -2.38 38.55
N SER A 35 11.55 -1.74 38.53
CA SER A 35 11.04 -0.95 39.64
C SER A 35 9.75 -1.58 40.16
N THR A 36 9.86 -2.24 41.32
CA THR A 36 8.77 -2.64 42.20
C THR A 36 8.32 -1.45 43.03
N VAL A 37 7.03 -1.06 42.97
CA VAL A 37 6.43 -0.19 44.00
C VAL A 37 5.00 -0.62 44.31
N SER A 38 4.71 -0.54 45.60
CA SER A 38 3.66 -1.16 46.41
C SER A 38 2.20 -0.80 46.10
N SER A 39 1.34 -1.71 46.54
CA SER A 39 -0.11 -1.58 46.65
C SER A 39 -0.53 -0.68 47.83
N THR A 40 -1.46 0.23 47.57
CA THR A 40 -2.28 0.86 48.62
C THR A 40 -3.75 0.76 48.25
N ASN A 41 -4.50 0.03 49.08
CA ASN A 41 -5.95 0.01 49.13
C ASN A 41 -6.50 1.44 49.29
N SER A 42 -7.51 1.78 48.49
CA SER A 42 -8.41 2.91 48.78
C SER A 42 -9.84 2.49 48.49
N THR A 43 -10.63 2.43 49.56
CA THR A 43 -12.08 2.37 49.58
C THR A 43 -12.66 3.66 49.01
N ARG A 44 -13.52 3.59 47.99
CA ARG A 44 -14.27 4.75 47.50
C ARG A 44 -15.76 4.46 47.48
N LEU A 45 -16.50 5.34 48.15
CA LEU A 45 -17.96 5.39 48.21
C LEU A 45 -18.58 5.48 46.82
N ALA A 46 -19.67 4.74 46.64
CA ALA A 46 -20.58 4.86 45.51
C ALA A 46 -21.30 6.21 45.55
N SER A 47 -21.14 7.02 44.51
CA SER A 47 -21.99 8.18 44.22
C SER A 47 -22.47 8.03 42.79
N SER A 48 -23.77 7.75 42.67
CA SER A 48 -24.49 7.59 41.42
C SER A 48 -24.72 8.97 40.79
N THR A 49 -24.03 9.26 39.69
CA THR A 49 -24.36 10.38 38.80
C THR A 49 -24.66 9.83 37.42
N ASN A 50 -25.90 10.09 37.00
CA ASN A 50 -26.50 9.71 35.73
C ASN A 50 -25.64 10.18 34.54
N PRO A 51 -25.08 9.29 33.69
CA PRO A 51 -24.25 9.72 32.57
C PRO A 51 -25.12 10.34 31.48
N THR A 52 -24.91 11.64 31.24
CA THR A 52 -25.44 12.33 30.06
C THR A 52 -24.80 11.73 28.81
N SER A 53 -25.60 11.08 27.97
CA SER A 53 -25.18 10.47 26.71
C SER A 53 -24.65 11.54 25.74
N SER A 54 -23.34 11.78 25.73
CA SER A 54 -22.70 12.59 24.70
C SER A 54 -22.65 11.79 23.41
N THR A 55 -23.50 12.13 22.45
CA THR A 55 -23.49 11.55 21.10
C THR A 55 -22.19 11.96 20.40
N SER A 56 -21.18 11.10 20.42
CA SER A 56 -19.93 11.30 19.67
C SER A 56 -20.22 11.15 18.18
N SER A 57 -20.32 12.26 17.45
CA SER A 57 -20.43 12.26 15.99
C SER A 57 -19.10 11.84 15.38
N THR A 58 -19.02 10.64 14.83
CA THR A 58 -17.87 10.19 14.04
C THR A 58 -17.85 10.96 12.71
N SER A 59 -16.89 11.86 12.53
CA SER A 59 -16.65 12.50 11.24
C SER A 59 -16.06 11.49 10.25
N THR A 60 -16.64 11.39 9.06
CA THR A 60 -16.09 10.63 7.94
C THR A 60 -15.72 11.57 6.81
N THR A 61 -14.49 11.47 6.32
CA THR A 61 -14.01 12.21 5.15
C THR A 61 -13.78 11.24 3.99
N SER A 62 -14.19 11.65 2.79
CA SER A 62 -14.04 10.85 1.56
C SER A 62 -13.51 11.72 0.44
N SER A 63 -12.47 11.26 -0.25
CA SER A 63 -11.88 11.92 -1.43
C SER A 63 -11.90 10.97 -2.62
N THR A 64 -11.92 11.51 -3.84
CA THR A 64 -11.80 10.72 -5.07
C THR A 64 -11.13 11.55 -6.16
N SER A 65 -10.16 10.95 -6.85
CA SER A 65 -9.44 11.58 -7.96
C SER A 65 -9.15 10.55 -9.06
N THR A 66 -9.00 10.99 -10.31
CA THR A 66 -8.77 10.12 -11.47
C THR A 66 -7.66 10.68 -12.35
N THR A 67 -6.69 9.83 -12.69
CA THR A 67 -5.58 10.13 -13.60
C THR A 67 -5.71 9.29 -14.87
N ILE A 68 -5.73 9.97 -16.02
CA ILE A 68 -5.81 9.36 -17.35
C ILE A 68 -4.61 9.84 -18.16
N ILE A 69 -3.88 8.91 -18.78
CA ILE A 69 -2.86 9.24 -19.77
C ILE A 69 -3.49 9.11 -21.15
N PRO A 70 -3.51 10.17 -21.98
CA PRO A 70 -3.98 10.07 -23.36
C PRO A 70 -3.24 8.96 -24.10
N ASN A 71 -3.99 8.13 -24.81
CA ASN A 71 -3.48 7.04 -25.64
C ASN A 71 -2.79 5.88 -24.87
N PHE A 72 -2.88 5.84 -23.53
CA PHE A 72 -2.45 4.67 -22.76
C PHE A 72 -3.66 3.77 -22.44
N PRO A 73 -3.58 2.44 -22.62
CA PRO A 73 -4.72 1.53 -22.44
C PRO A 73 -5.01 1.19 -20.97
N ALA A 74 -4.62 2.06 -20.03
CA ALA A 74 -4.94 1.93 -18.63
C ALA A 74 -5.18 3.30 -17.98
N SER A 75 -6.04 3.33 -16.97
CA SER A 75 -6.32 4.50 -16.14
C SER A 75 -6.34 4.12 -14.67
N VAL A 76 -6.01 5.10 -13.83
CA VAL A 76 -5.97 4.93 -12.38
C VAL A 76 -6.91 5.94 -11.75
N ALA A 77 -7.74 5.49 -10.82
CA ALA A 77 -8.47 6.37 -9.92
C ALA A 77 -8.17 6.01 -8.47
N VAL A 78 -8.17 7.00 -7.60
CA VAL A 78 -7.92 6.86 -6.17
C VAL A 78 -9.11 7.33 -5.37
N SER A 79 -9.33 6.71 -4.23
CA SER A 79 -10.32 7.15 -3.25
C SER A 79 -9.83 6.86 -1.85
N ALA A 80 -10.07 7.76 -0.93
CA ALA A 80 -9.82 7.54 0.49
C ALA A 80 -11.14 7.65 1.28
N THR A 81 -11.23 6.91 2.37
CA THR A 81 -12.33 7.03 3.34
C THR A 81 -11.74 6.90 4.72
N THR A 82 -11.86 7.94 5.53
CA THR A 82 -11.26 7.99 6.87
C THR A 82 -12.32 8.38 7.91
N SER A 83 -12.19 7.81 9.10
CA SER A 83 -12.97 8.12 10.30
C SER A 83 -12.00 8.39 11.45
N ASN A 84 -12.48 8.54 12.69
CA ASN A 84 -11.61 8.75 13.84
C ASN A 84 -10.87 7.48 14.30
N TYR A 85 -11.27 6.30 13.84
CA TYR A 85 -10.73 5.02 14.34
C TYR A 85 -10.24 4.07 13.25
N TYR A 86 -10.56 4.39 12.00
CA TYR A 86 -10.30 3.51 10.87
C TYR A 86 -10.24 4.33 9.59
N GLY A 87 -9.35 3.94 8.67
CA GLY A 87 -9.28 4.49 7.34
C GLY A 87 -8.93 3.45 6.29
N THR A 88 -9.30 3.78 5.06
CA THR A 88 -8.91 3.03 3.86
C THR A 88 -8.45 3.97 2.78
N GLU A 89 -7.40 3.59 2.07
CA GLU A 89 -6.99 4.20 0.81
C GLU A 89 -7.04 3.15 -0.28
N ARG A 90 -7.56 3.53 -1.44
CA ARG A 90 -7.80 2.61 -2.54
C ARG A 90 -7.28 3.18 -3.85
N VAL A 91 -6.46 2.39 -4.53
CA VAL A 91 -6.14 2.55 -5.95
C VAL A 91 -7.06 1.63 -6.75
N THR A 92 -7.69 2.16 -7.78
CA THR A 92 -8.46 1.40 -8.78
C THR A 92 -7.74 1.46 -10.12
N LEU A 93 -7.62 0.30 -10.77
CA LEU A 93 -6.96 0.14 -12.05
C LEU A 93 -7.95 -0.38 -13.09
N SER A 94 -8.17 0.41 -14.13
CA SER A 94 -8.89 -0.01 -15.33
C SER A 94 -7.91 -0.21 -16.46
N CYS A 95 -8.09 -1.27 -17.24
CA CYS A 95 -7.25 -1.54 -18.42
C CYS A 95 -8.06 -2.15 -19.56
N SER A 96 -7.76 -1.72 -20.79
CA SER A 96 -8.35 -2.24 -22.03
C SER A 96 -7.43 -3.21 -22.78
N THR A 97 -6.22 -3.44 -22.24
CA THR A 97 -5.24 -4.40 -22.76
C THR A 97 -4.65 -5.24 -21.63
N THR A 98 -3.94 -6.30 -22.01
CA THR A 98 -3.21 -7.14 -21.06
C THR A 98 -1.96 -6.43 -20.54
N LEU A 99 -1.78 -6.45 -19.22
CA LEU A 99 -0.63 -5.93 -18.49
C LEU A 99 0.28 -7.10 -18.09
N ILE A 100 1.58 -6.93 -18.31
CA ILE A 100 2.62 -7.92 -17.98
C ILE A 100 3.48 -7.52 -16.79
N ASN A 101 3.44 -6.24 -16.41
CA ASN A 101 4.04 -5.73 -15.19
C ASN A 101 3.09 -4.72 -14.56
N VAL A 102 2.79 -4.88 -13.28
CA VAL A 102 2.05 -3.93 -12.47
C VAL A 102 2.69 -3.87 -11.09
N THR A 103 3.07 -2.68 -10.66
CA THR A 103 3.44 -2.37 -9.27
C THR A 103 2.60 -1.20 -8.81
N ILE A 104 1.84 -1.40 -7.74
CA ILE A 104 1.07 -0.34 -7.07
C ILE A 104 1.72 -0.12 -5.72
N THR A 105 2.02 1.14 -5.41
CA THR A 105 2.49 1.56 -4.09
C THR A 105 1.57 2.64 -3.55
N ILE A 106 1.11 2.48 -2.31
CA ILE A 106 0.41 3.50 -1.53
C ILE A 106 1.31 3.85 -0.35
N THR A 107 1.55 5.14 -0.13
CA THR A 107 2.33 5.64 1.01
C THR A 107 1.44 6.52 1.87
N LEU A 108 1.10 5.99 3.04
CA LEU A 108 0.34 6.66 4.09
C LEU A 108 1.29 7.41 5.02
N GLN A 109 1.24 8.74 5.04
CA GLN A 109 1.96 9.59 5.99
C GLN A 109 1.29 9.53 7.35
N LYS A 110 1.93 8.90 8.34
CA LYS A 110 1.26 8.59 9.61
C LYS A 110 1.04 9.85 10.44
N ILE A 111 -0.18 9.99 10.94
CA ILE A 111 -0.45 10.78 12.15
C ILE A 111 -0.28 9.92 13.41
N VAL A 112 -0.32 10.56 14.58
CA VAL A 112 -0.32 9.84 15.87
C VAL A 112 -1.50 8.87 15.94
N GLY A 113 -1.20 7.61 16.21
CA GLY A 113 -2.21 6.54 16.32
C GLY A 113 -2.53 5.84 15.01
N ALA A 114 -2.06 6.33 13.86
CA ALA A 114 -2.15 5.60 12.61
C ALA A 114 -1.25 4.35 12.66
N ARG A 115 -1.76 3.19 12.21
CA ARG A 115 -0.97 1.95 12.09
C ARG A 115 -1.55 1.03 11.03
N TYR A 116 -0.70 0.20 10.44
CA TYR A 116 -1.13 -0.88 9.56
C TYR A 116 -2.14 -1.81 10.26
N THR A 117 -3.25 -2.09 9.57
CA THR A 117 -4.23 -3.10 10.01
C THR A 117 -4.45 -4.19 8.97
N GLY A 118 -4.34 -3.85 7.68
CA GLY A 118 -4.55 -4.82 6.62
C GLY A 118 -4.31 -4.25 5.24
N MET A 119 -4.28 -5.15 4.26
CA MET A 119 -4.33 -4.83 2.85
C MET A 119 -5.04 -5.95 2.10
N PHE A 120 -5.70 -5.62 1.01
CA PHE A 120 -6.29 -6.62 0.12
C PHE A 120 -6.35 -6.10 -1.31
N ASN A 121 -6.62 -7.02 -2.25
CA ASN A 121 -6.77 -6.69 -3.65
C ASN A 121 -7.90 -7.49 -4.30
N SER A 122 -8.35 -7.05 -5.48
CA SER A 122 -9.38 -7.75 -6.27
C SER A 122 -8.87 -8.20 -7.64
N PHE A 123 -7.56 -8.31 -7.83
CA PHE A 123 -6.95 -8.85 -9.04
C PHE A 123 -7.22 -10.36 -9.12
N PRO A 124 -7.04 -11.00 -10.30
CA PRO A 124 -7.20 -12.44 -10.41
C PRO A 124 -6.39 -13.19 -9.35
N ASP A 125 -6.98 -14.22 -8.75
CA ASP A 125 -6.37 -14.93 -7.61
C ASP A 125 -4.94 -15.39 -7.94
N GLY A 126 -4.01 -15.12 -7.02
CA GLY A 126 -2.60 -15.48 -7.18
C GLY A 126 -1.81 -14.62 -8.19
N SER A 127 -2.44 -13.63 -8.82
CA SER A 127 -1.75 -12.74 -9.77
C SER A 127 -0.88 -11.68 -9.08
N MET A 128 -1.14 -11.35 -7.82
CA MET A 128 -0.42 -10.29 -7.08
C MET A 128 0.27 -10.85 -5.84
N SER A 129 1.48 -10.35 -5.58
CA SER A 129 2.17 -10.43 -4.29
C SER A 129 1.93 -9.14 -3.51
N GLU A 130 1.69 -9.27 -2.21
CA GLU A 130 1.39 -8.16 -1.30
C GLU A 130 2.50 -8.04 -0.25
N SER A 131 2.90 -6.81 0.07
CA SER A 131 3.85 -6.52 1.14
C SER A 131 3.60 -5.14 1.73
N HIS A 132 4.03 -4.92 2.97
CA HIS A 132 3.99 -3.62 3.60
C HIS A 132 5.25 -3.35 4.43
N VAL A 133 5.53 -2.06 4.67
CA VAL A 133 6.56 -1.57 5.59
C VAL A 133 5.93 -0.48 6.45
N ASP A 134 5.98 -0.63 7.77
CA ASP A 134 5.67 0.44 8.73
C ASP A 134 6.97 0.85 9.42
N ASN A 135 7.43 2.09 9.16
CA ASN A 135 8.69 2.61 9.69
C ASN A 135 8.49 3.67 10.79
N GLY A 136 7.26 3.83 11.29
CA GLY A 136 6.91 4.81 12.31
C GLY A 136 6.52 6.20 11.75
N ALA A 137 7.07 6.63 10.61
CA ALA A 137 6.70 7.88 9.94
C ALA A 137 5.64 7.67 8.85
N GLU A 138 5.70 6.53 8.17
CA GLU A 138 4.78 6.17 7.10
C GLU A 138 4.48 4.68 7.10
N VAL A 139 3.38 4.31 6.44
CA VAL A 139 3.09 2.93 6.05
C VAL A 139 3.11 2.86 4.53
N ILE A 140 4.00 2.03 3.99
CA ILE A 140 4.10 1.76 2.55
C ILE A 140 3.45 0.42 2.27
N TYR A 141 2.43 0.42 1.42
CA TYR A 141 1.73 -0.77 0.94
C TYR A 141 2.12 -1.03 -0.50
N THR A 142 2.54 -2.26 -0.84
CA THR A 142 2.99 -2.60 -2.19
C THR A 142 2.29 -3.86 -2.69
N TRP A 143 1.72 -3.74 -3.89
CA TRP A 143 1.21 -4.87 -4.69
C TRP A 143 2.04 -4.99 -5.96
N THR A 144 2.57 -6.17 -6.24
CA THR A 144 3.34 -6.43 -7.46
C THR A 144 2.82 -7.68 -8.15
N ILE A 145 2.66 -7.62 -9.47
CA ILE A 145 2.28 -8.81 -10.24
C ILE A 145 3.31 -9.93 -10.06
N VAL A 146 2.85 -11.15 -9.80
CA VAL A 146 3.73 -12.32 -9.66
C VAL A 146 4.39 -12.60 -11.00
N LYS A 147 5.70 -12.90 -10.98
CA LYS A 147 6.47 -13.16 -12.19
C LYS A 147 5.80 -14.24 -13.06
N GLY A 148 5.59 -13.92 -14.34
CA GLY A 148 4.96 -14.81 -15.31
C GLY A 148 3.44 -14.75 -15.34
N GLN A 149 2.80 -14.01 -14.43
CA GLN A 149 1.37 -13.71 -14.48
C GLN A 149 1.08 -12.51 -15.39
N THR A 150 -0.17 -12.39 -15.80
CA THR A 150 -0.67 -11.24 -16.55
C THR A 150 -2.02 -10.80 -16.00
N ILE A 151 -2.36 -9.54 -16.21
CA ILE A 151 -3.67 -8.96 -15.87
C ILE A 151 -4.36 -8.61 -17.18
N GLY A 152 -5.45 -9.30 -17.50
CA GLY A 152 -6.22 -9.05 -18.72
C GLY A 152 -7.03 -7.75 -18.67
N PRO A 153 -7.65 -7.37 -19.80
CA PRO A 153 -8.62 -6.27 -19.83
C PRO A 153 -9.76 -6.50 -18.83
N ASN A 154 -10.29 -5.42 -18.26
CA ASN A 154 -11.36 -5.50 -17.27
C ASN A 154 -12.58 -4.63 -17.62
N SER A 155 -13.78 -5.16 -17.33
CA SER A 155 -15.04 -4.39 -17.36
C SER A 155 -15.36 -3.77 -16.00
N SER A 156 -14.79 -4.34 -14.93
CA SER A 156 -14.84 -3.82 -13.56
C SER A 156 -13.41 -3.52 -13.10
N PRO A 157 -13.12 -2.31 -12.57
CA PRO A 157 -11.77 -1.95 -12.16
C PRO A 157 -11.23 -2.86 -11.06
N TYR A 158 -9.97 -3.27 -11.17
CA TYR A 158 -9.25 -3.95 -10.09
C TYR A 158 -8.95 -2.96 -8.96
N LYS A 159 -8.91 -3.46 -7.72
CA LYS A 159 -8.72 -2.65 -6.51
C LYS A 159 -7.47 -3.12 -5.78
N ALA A 160 -6.68 -2.18 -5.30
CA ALA A 160 -5.68 -2.36 -4.26
C ALA A 160 -6.08 -1.47 -3.09
N VAL A 161 -6.27 -2.04 -1.89
CA VAL A 161 -6.82 -1.34 -0.73
C VAL A 161 -5.87 -1.45 0.45
N ALA A 162 -5.39 -0.31 0.92
CA ALA A 162 -4.66 -0.14 2.17
C ALA A 162 -5.67 0.11 3.30
N GLN A 163 -5.52 -0.59 4.43
CA GLN A 163 -6.34 -0.43 5.62
C GLN A 163 -5.46 -0.09 6.83
N PHE A 164 -5.91 0.87 7.63
CA PHE A 164 -5.20 1.34 8.81
C PHE A 164 -6.16 1.72 9.94
N ASP A 165 -5.72 1.46 11.18
CA ASP A 165 -6.39 1.93 12.39
C ASP A 165 -5.97 3.36 12.70
N LEU A 166 -6.83 4.05 13.44
CA LEU A 166 -6.58 5.39 13.97
C LEU A 166 -7.00 5.45 15.46
N ILE A 167 -6.57 6.50 16.17
CA ILE A 167 -6.91 6.69 17.58
C ILE A 167 -7.43 8.11 17.80
N GLY A 168 -8.74 8.29 17.62
CA GLY A 168 -9.46 9.51 17.97
C GLY A 168 -9.29 10.69 17.01
N THR A 169 -8.40 10.60 16.02
CA THR A 169 -8.18 11.64 15.00
C THR A 169 -8.25 11.02 13.62
N SER A 170 -9.01 11.64 12.73
CA SER A 170 -9.08 11.20 11.33
C SER A 170 -7.81 11.55 10.57
N GLN A 171 -7.39 10.65 9.68
CA GLN A 171 -6.24 10.83 8.80
C GLN A 171 -6.55 11.86 7.70
N PRO A 172 -5.77 12.95 7.57
CA PRO A 172 -5.77 13.83 6.40
C PRO A 172 -5.06 13.16 5.22
N THR A 173 -5.69 13.16 4.04
CA THR A 173 -5.16 12.44 2.86
C THR A 173 -4.18 13.25 2.04
N SER A 174 -4.06 14.56 2.28
CA SER A 174 -3.24 15.45 1.46
C SER A 174 -1.74 15.15 1.50
N GLY A 175 -1.27 14.43 2.52
CA GLY A 175 0.11 13.94 2.62
C GLY A 175 0.32 12.57 1.97
N ASP A 176 -0.75 11.84 1.75
CA ASP A 176 -0.72 10.46 1.29
C ASP A 176 -0.53 10.43 -0.23
N THR A 177 0.22 9.45 -0.71
CA THR A 177 0.61 9.36 -2.13
C THR A 177 0.41 7.97 -2.70
N TYR A 178 0.29 7.91 -4.02
CA TYR A 178 0.33 6.65 -4.75
C TYR A 178 1.28 6.71 -5.94
N THR A 179 1.82 5.55 -6.30
CA THR A 179 2.44 5.31 -7.61
C THR A 179 1.90 4.01 -8.21
N VAL A 180 1.72 4.00 -9.53
CA VAL A 180 1.35 2.81 -10.30
C VAL A 180 2.27 2.72 -11.51
N MET A 181 3.14 1.71 -11.52
CA MET A 181 3.96 1.37 -12.68
C MET A 181 3.28 0.25 -13.46
N ILE A 182 3.13 0.43 -14.76
CA ILE A 182 2.41 -0.49 -15.64
C ILE A 182 3.26 -0.75 -16.88
N THR A 183 3.35 -2.00 -17.31
CA THR A 183 3.85 -2.39 -18.64
C THR A 183 2.83 -3.25 -19.36
N THR A 184 2.51 -2.91 -20.61
CA THR A 184 1.58 -3.64 -21.47
C THR A 184 2.28 -4.79 -22.21
N LEU A 185 1.51 -5.70 -22.83
CA LEU A 185 2.07 -6.72 -23.74
C LEU A 185 2.84 -6.17 -24.95
N THR A 186 2.63 -4.89 -25.30
CA THR A 186 3.34 -4.21 -26.38
C THR A 186 4.56 -3.42 -25.89
N ASP A 187 5.03 -3.74 -24.67
CA ASP A 187 6.16 -3.10 -23.99
C ASP A 187 6.01 -1.59 -23.79
N GLN A 188 4.77 -1.07 -23.78
CA GLN A 188 4.52 0.31 -23.36
C GLN A 188 4.55 0.38 -21.84
N THR A 189 5.47 1.17 -21.29
CA THR A 189 5.58 1.42 -19.85
C THR A 189 5.10 2.83 -19.51
N ASN A 190 4.34 2.96 -18.43
CA ASN A 190 4.01 4.25 -17.83
C ASN A 190 4.05 4.19 -16.31
N ALA A 191 4.33 5.34 -15.71
CA ALA A 191 4.23 5.56 -14.27
C ALA A 191 3.16 6.64 -14.02
N LEU A 192 2.14 6.27 -13.25
CA LEU A 192 1.07 7.16 -12.78
C LEU A 192 1.36 7.47 -11.31
N SER A 193 1.23 8.73 -10.89
CA SER A 193 1.43 9.11 -9.49
C SER A 193 0.56 10.30 -9.11
N GLY A 194 0.33 10.46 -7.81
CA GLY A 194 -0.45 11.57 -7.27
C GLY A 194 -0.70 11.47 -5.78
N HIS A 195 -1.68 12.23 -5.31
CA HIS A 195 -2.15 12.27 -3.91
C HIS A 195 -3.57 11.71 -3.78
N PHE A 196 -3.97 11.37 -2.54
CA PHE A 196 -5.31 10.91 -2.19
C PHE A 196 -6.28 12.05 -1.81
#